data_AF-A0A7S3K5Y0-F1
#
_entry.id   AF-A0A7S3K5Y0-F1
#
_cell.length_a   1.000
_cell.length_b   1.000
_cell.length_c   1.000
_cell.angle_alpha   90.00
_cell.angle_beta   90.00
_cell.angle_gamma   90.00
#
_symmetry.space_group_name_H-M   'P 1'
#
loop_
_entity.id
_entity.type
_entity.pdbx_description
1 polymer ?
#
loop_
_entity_poly.entity_id
_entity_poly.type
_entity_poly.pdbx_seq_one_letter_code
_entity_poly.pdbx_strand_id
1 'polypeptide(L)'
;MKELPREEIEKCLEILDENEHHLHTEKDLGDFLSKTINDPIPLSTPQWRMWLYENYSETQSALLFKEHHVMADGLGILEIILLIVDEFKPEAIIDFRPTTWIKQMFLYIISPLFILYYMIPILCKRRDKSSITNVSLSGEKQFAIGRRFSLEDMKRSSRDLGVSMNDLAAGALSRGLAEYLADQKDIDHSKTLTAMVPVNLRTKKVRKPSDVKLQNNFTLVLLDFKMGQTLEDEIKRVNRLMKKARSSIKPLTTMFIQQLIIRFLPLFITKPLMDYTAGKC
;
A
#
# COMPACT_ATOMS: atom_id res chain seq x y z
N MET A 1 29.76 -0.12 0.61
CA MET A 1 28.61 0.10 -0.29
C MET A 1 29.21 0.67 -1.57
N LYS A 2 28.96 0.09 -2.73
CA LYS A 2 29.52 0.63 -3.99
C LYS A 2 28.72 1.89 -4.32
N GLU A 3 29.36 3.04 -4.41
CA GLU A 3 28.70 4.26 -4.86
C GLU A 3 28.33 4.12 -6.33
N LEU A 4 27.11 4.52 -6.69
CA LEU A 4 26.69 4.55 -8.09
C LEU A 4 27.42 5.70 -8.80
N PRO A 5 27.94 5.48 -10.02
CA PRO A 5 28.51 6.56 -10.81
C PRO A 5 27.48 7.68 -11.00
N ARG A 6 27.93 8.94 -10.89
CA ARG A 6 27.05 10.12 -11.03
C ARG A 6 26.28 10.12 -12.36
N GLU A 7 26.93 9.67 -13.44
CA GLU A 7 26.30 9.54 -14.76
C GLU A 7 25.10 8.57 -14.78
N GLU A 8 25.08 7.54 -13.93
CA GLU A 8 23.92 6.64 -13.83
C GLU A 8 22.77 7.26 -13.07
N ILE A 9 23.07 8.12 -12.09
CA ILE A 9 22.08 8.87 -11.31
C ILE A 9 21.44 9.95 -12.19
N GLU A 10 22.25 10.68 -12.96
CA GLU A 10 21.77 11.74 -13.86
C GLU A 10 20.84 11.20 -14.95
N LYS A 11 21.03 9.95 -15.41
CA LYS A 11 20.09 9.27 -16.33
C LYS A 11 18.72 8.96 -15.73
N CYS A 12 18.60 9.01 -14.40
CA CYS A 12 17.36 8.70 -13.70
C CYS A 12 16.59 9.96 -13.29
N LEU A 13 17.21 11.14 -13.39
CA LEU A 13 16.63 12.43 -13.07
C LEU A 13 16.43 13.23 -14.34
N GLU A 14 15.20 13.69 -14.57
CA GLU A 14 14.84 14.50 -15.72
C GLU A 14 14.12 15.75 -15.26
N ILE A 15 14.54 16.91 -15.75
CA ILE A 15 13.81 18.17 -15.57
C ILE A 15 12.93 18.33 -16.80
N LEU A 16 11.61 18.35 -16.59
CA LEU A 16 10.64 18.41 -17.66
C LEU A 16 10.50 19.86 -18.16
N ASP A 17 10.68 20.06 -19.47
CA ASP A 17 10.49 21.36 -20.12
C ASP A 17 8.99 21.72 -20.19
N GLU A 18 8.66 22.94 -19.80
CA GLU A 18 7.32 23.53 -19.85
C GLU A 18 6.74 23.58 -21.27
N ASN A 19 7.59 23.77 -22.28
CA ASN A 19 7.16 23.83 -23.69
C ASN A 19 6.71 22.46 -24.23
N GLU A 20 7.21 21.38 -23.63
CA GLU A 20 6.88 20.00 -24.02
C GLU A 20 5.78 19.41 -23.12
N HIS A 21 5.73 19.83 -21.85
CA HIS A 21 4.87 19.26 -20.83
C HIS A 21 4.06 20.36 -20.14
N HIS A 22 2.78 20.49 -20.51
CA HIS A 22 1.84 21.43 -19.87
C HIS A 22 1.24 20.84 -18.58
N LEU A 23 2.00 20.84 -17.49
CA LEU A 23 1.60 20.23 -16.21
C LEU A 23 1.20 21.31 -15.19
N HIS A 24 0.06 21.98 -15.37
CA HIS A 24 -0.36 23.06 -14.46
C HIS A 24 -1.52 22.69 -13.54
N THR A 25 -2.14 21.52 -13.75
CA THR A 25 -3.25 21.04 -12.93
C THR A 25 -3.03 19.63 -12.40
N GLU A 26 -3.75 19.28 -11.34
CA GLU A 26 -3.73 17.92 -10.77
C GLU A 26 -4.22 16.88 -11.80
N LYS A 27 -5.07 17.30 -12.74
CA LYS A 27 -5.50 16.47 -13.86
C LYS A 27 -4.36 16.23 -14.85
N ASP A 28 -3.60 17.26 -15.21
CA ASP A 28 -2.47 17.12 -16.13
C ASP A 28 -1.39 16.19 -15.57
N LEU A 29 -1.12 16.30 -14.26
CA LEU A 29 -0.25 15.35 -13.55
C LEU A 29 -0.80 13.92 -13.61
N GLY A 30 -2.10 13.75 -13.40
CA GLY A 30 -2.76 12.46 -13.51
C GLY A 30 -2.64 11.86 -14.91
N ASP A 31 -2.89 12.66 -15.95
CA ASP A 31 -2.82 12.24 -17.35
C ASP A 31 -1.38 11.91 -17.77
N PHE A 32 -0.38 12.65 -17.26
CA PHE A 32 1.03 12.33 -17.45
C PHE A 32 1.40 11.00 -16.78
N LEU A 33 1.02 10.81 -15.51
CA LEU A 33 1.26 9.55 -14.80
C LEU A 33 0.57 8.37 -15.48
N SER A 34 -0.66 8.54 -15.95
CA SER A 34 -1.42 7.54 -16.69
C SER A 34 -0.66 7.00 -17.91
N LYS A 35 0.04 7.88 -18.63
CA LYS A 35 0.85 7.50 -19.80
C LYS A 35 2.15 6.81 -19.37
N THR A 36 2.86 7.40 -18.41
CA THR A 36 4.25 6.99 -18.09
C THR A 36 4.34 5.81 -17.13
N ILE A 37 3.30 5.52 -16.33
CA ILE A 37 3.38 4.50 -15.27
C ILE A 37 3.67 3.10 -15.81
N ASN A 38 3.16 2.76 -17.00
CA ASN A 38 3.32 1.44 -17.61
C ASN A 38 4.64 1.29 -18.39
N ASP A 39 5.37 2.38 -18.63
CA ASP A 39 6.65 2.30 -19.33
C ASP A 39 7.65 1.50 -18.47
N PRO A 40 8.19 0.39 -18.97
CA PRO A 40 9.08 -0.45 -18.16
C PRO A 40 10.41 0.28 -17.91
N ILE A 41 10.91 0.21 -16.67
CA ILE A 41 12.27 0.68 -16.35
C ILE A 41 13.26 -0.39 -16.82
N PRO A 42 14.25 -0.06 -17.68
CA PRO A 42 15.25 -1.03 -18.12
C PRO A 42 16.01 -1.65 -16.94
N LEU A 43 16.10 -2.98 -16.91
CA LEU A 43 16.77 -3.73 -15.83
C LEU A 43 18.28 -3.45 -15.72
N SER A 44 18.88 -2.87 -16.77
CA SER A 44 20.28 -2.45 -16.82
C SER A 44 20.55 -1.11 -16.14
N THR A 45 19.52 -0.43 -15.62
CA THR A 45 19.63 0.89 -14.97
C THR A 45 19.14 0.83 -13.53
N PRO A 46 19.45 1.83 -12.69
CA PRO A 46 18.79 1.97 -11.40
C PRO A 46 17.27 1.92 -11.57
N GLN A 47 16.59 1.19 -10.68
CA GLN A 47 15.17 0.85 -10.82
C GLN A 47 14.23 1.96 -10.32
N TRP A 48 14.61 3.22 -10.52
CA TRP A 48 13.85 4.40 -10.14
C TRP A 48 14.00 5.51 -11.19
N ARG A 49 13.02 6.40 -11.27
CA ARG A 49 12.98 7.60 -12.12
C ARG A 49 12.40 8.75 -11.33
N MET A 50 12.90 9.94 -11.60
CA MET A 50 12.44 11.18 -10.98
C MET A 50 12.29 12.25 -12.04
N TRP A 51 11.14 12.92 -12.03
CA TRP A 51 10.86 14.06 -12.89
C TRP A 51 10.59 15.28 -12.03
N LEU A 52 11.30 16.37 -12.30
CA LEU A 52 11.05 17.67 -11.69
C LEU A 52 10.38 18.59 -12.71
N TYR A 53 9.24 19.14 -12.31
CA TYR A 53 8.55 20.20 -13.04
C TYR A 53 8.56 21.46 -12.19
N GLU A 54 9.43 22.40 -12.54
CA GLU A 54 9.72 23.58 -11.71
C GLU A 54 8.53 24.55 -11.66
N ASN A 55 7.83 24.73 -12.79
CA ASN A 55 6.78 25.73 -12.97
C ASN A 55 5.36 25.14 -12.87
N TYR A 56 5.10 24.28 -11.87
CA TYR A 56 3.76 23.71 -11.67
C TYR A 56 2.71 24.80 -11.40
N SER A 57 3.08 25.79 -10.58
CA SER A 57 2.32 27.04 -10.39
C SER A 57 3.29 28.18 -10.07
N GLU A 58 2.79 29.41 -9.91
CA GLU A 58 3.59 30.57 -9.51
C GLU A 58 4.38 30.37 -8.20
N THR A 59 3.97 29.43 -7.34
CA THR A 59 4.55 29.22 -6.01
C THR A 59 4.97 27.78 -5.72
N GLN A 60 4.77 26.86 -6.68
CA GLN A 60 4.95 25.43 -6.44
C GLN A 60 5.61 24.77 -7.64
N SER A 61 6.46 23.79 -7.34
CA SER A 61 7.00 22.81 -8.29
C SER A 61 6.37 21.44 -8.01
N ALA A 62 6.36 20.57 -9.02
CA ALA A 62 5.92 19.19 -8.89
C ALA A 62 7.09 18.23 -9.06
N LEU A 63 7.22 17.28 -8.13
CA LEU A 63 8.21 16.20 -8.20
C LEU A 63 7.47 14.87 -8.36
N LEU A 64 7.73 14.16 -9.46
CA LEU A 64 7.16 12.86 -9.72
C LEU A 64 8.25 11.81 -9.52
N PHE A 65 7.97 10.81 -8.68
CA PHE A 65 8.90 9.74 -8.38
C PHE A 65 8.27 8.39 -8.72
N LYS A 66 8.97 7.62 -9.55
CA LYS A 66 8.59 6.26 -9.94
C LYS A 66 9.68 5.30 -9.51
N GLU A 67 9.30 4.19 -8.92
CA GLU A 67 10.23 3.13 -8.53
C GLU A 67 9.67 1.75 -8.90
N HIS A 68 10.56 0.79 -9.11
CA HIS A 68 10.17 -0.60 -9.21
C HIS A 68 10.11 -1.19 -7.80
N HIS A 69 8.97 -1.78 -7.45
CA HIS A 69 8.64 -2.39 -6.14
C HIS A 69 9.66 -3.43 -5.60
N VAL A 70 10.69 -3.79 -6.36
CA VAL A 70 11.83 -4.57 -5.87
C VAL A 70 12.67 -3.76 -4.87
N MET A 71 12.69 -2.43 -5.01
CA MET A 71 13.46 -1.55 -4.14
C MET A 71 12.79 -1.35 -2.79
N ALA A 72 11.52 -0.94 -2.79
CA ALA A 72 10.84 -0.55 -1.57
C ALA A 72 9.35 -0.92 -1.62
N ASP A 73 8.78 -1.21 -0.45
CA ASP A 73 7.33 -1.14 -0.27
C ASP A 73 6.91 0.31 0.03
N GLY A 74 5.61 0.56 0.22
CA GLY A 74 5.09 1.90 0.46
C GLY A 74 5.71 2.63 1.67
N LEU A 75 6.18 1.92 2.70
CA LEU A 75 6.92 2.54 3.80
C LEU A 75 8.38 2.80 3.45
N GLY A 76 9.01 1.92 2.67
CA GLY A 76 10.34 2.17 2.15
C GLY A 76 10.38 3.43 1.26
N ILE A 77 9.33 3.70 0.49
CA ILE A 77 9.20 4.95 -0.28
C ILE A 77 9.10 6.17 0.65
N LEU A 78 8.31 6.09 1.72
CA LEU A 78 8.25 7.17 2.71
C LEU A 78 9.62 7.41 3.38
N GLU A 79 10.35 6.33 3.70
CA GLU A 79 11.71 6.42 4.21
C GLU A 79 12.65 7.12 3.19
N ILE A 80 12.53 6.82 1.89
CA ILE A 80 13.28 7.52 0.82
C ILE A 80 12.93 9.02 0.79
N ILE A 81 11.65 9.38 0.82
CA ILE A 81 11.22 10.79 0.81
C ILE A 81 11.83 11.53 2.02
N LEU A 82 11.82 10.91 3.20
CA LEU A 82 12.39 11.50 4.41
C LEU A 82 13.92 11.64 4.35
N LEU A 83 14.61 10.88 3.52
CA LEU A 83 16.05 11.03 3.28
C LEU A 83 16.39 12.19 2.32
N ILE A 84 15.43 12.60 1.49
CA ILE A 84 15.63 13.66 0.49
C ILE A 84 15.28 15.05 1.06
N VAL A 85 14.42 15.12 2.08
CA VAL A 85 14.13 16.38 2.76
C VAL A 85 15.28 16.81 3.67
N ASP A 86 15.47 18.12 3.81
CA ASP A 86 16.59 18.71 4.58
C ASP A 86 16.64 18.24 6.04
N GLU A 87 15.46 18.12 6.67
CA GLU A 87 15.34 17.72 8.06
C GLU A 87 14.76 16.29 8.16
N PHE A 88 15.62 15.32 8.45
CA PHE A 88 15.20 13.95 8.72
C PHE A 88 14.38 13.88 10.02
N LYS A 89 13.07 13.64 9.90
CA LYS A 89 12.13 13.54 11.04
C LYS A 89 11.76 12.09 11.32
N PRO A 90 12.47 11.39 12.23
CA PRO A 90 12.17 10.00 12.55
C PRO A 90 10.76 9.82 13.13
N GLU A 91 10.17 10.85 13.74
CA GLU A 91 8.81 10.82 14.29
C GLU A 91 7.72 10.74 13.21
N ALA A 92 8.05 11.13 11.97
CA ALA A 92 7.15 10.96 10.83
C ALA A 92 7.07 9.50 10.37
N ILE A 93 8.05 8.67 10.75
CA ILE A 93 8.06 7.25 10.45
C ILE A 93 7.13 6.55 11.43
N ILE A 94 6.14 5.84 10.90
CA ILE A 94 5.15 5.14 11.72
C ILE A 94 5.86 4.03 12.51
N ASP A 95 6.01 4.25 13.82
CA ASP A 95 6.58 3.28 14.75
C ASP A 95 5.60 2.12 14.99
N PHE A 96 6.10 0.89 14.82
CA PHE A 96 5.32 -0.32 15.12
C PHE A 96 5.70 -0.87 16.48
N ARG A 97 4.71 -1.42 17.21
CA ARG A 97 4.97 -2.07 18.50
C ARG A 97 5.71 -3.39 18.23
N PRO A 98 7.00 -3.51 18.58
CA PRO A 98 7.72 -4.75 18.35
C PRO A 98 7.10 -5.87 19.20
N THR A 99 6.86 -7.02 18.58
CA THR A 99 6.64 -8.27 19.34
C THR A 99 7.97 -8.67 19.97
N THR A 100 7.95 -9.09 21.23
CA THR A 100 9.18 -9.55 21.91
C THR A 100 9.76 -10.77 21.17
N TRP A 101 11.09 -10.94 21.21
CA TRP A 101 11.77 -12.04 20.54
C TRP A 101 11.21 -13.41 20.99
N ILE A 102 10.82 -13.56 22.25
CA ILE A 102 10.17 -14.76 22.80
C ILE A 102 8.83 -15.02 22.10
N LYS A 103 8.00 -13.97 21.97
CA LYS A 103 6.72 -14.07 21.26
C LYS A 103 6.97 -14.43 19.80
N GLN A 104 7.93 -13.80 19.13
CA GLN A 104 8.28 -14.14 17.75
C GLN A 104 8.69 -15.61 17.61
N MET A 105 9.61 -16.08 18.44
CA MET A 105 10.08 -17.47 18.43
C MET A 105 8.93 -18.47 18.63
N PHE A 106 8.10 -18.25 19.65
CA PHE A 106 6.93 -19.08 19.91
C PHE A 106 5.94 -19.06 18.73
N LEU A 107 5.72 -17.89 18.14
CA LEU A 107 4.85 -17.72 16.98
C LEU A 107 5.44 -18.40 15.73
N TYR A 108 6.76 -18.43 15.55
CA TYR A 108 7.41 -19.17 14.44
C TYR A 108 7.27 -20.69 14.60
N ILE A 109 7.39 -21.20 15.83
CA ILE A 109 7.22 -22.64 16.11
C ILE A 109 5.76 -23.06 15.91
N ILE A 110 4.82 -22.19 16.29
CA ILE A 110 3.39 -22.49 16.23
C ILE A 110 2.78 -22.22 14.86
N SER A 111 3.27 -21.23 14.10
CA SER A 111 2.71 -20.84 12.81
C SER A 111 2.51 -22.02 11.84
N PRO A 112 3.44 -22.98 11.69
CA PRO A 112 3.23 -24.18 10.87
C PRO A 112 1.95 -24.95 11.20
N LEU A 113 1.58 -25.03 12.49
CA LEU A 113 0.38 -25.74 12.97
C LEU A 113 -0.92 -25.02 12.55
N PHE A 114 -0.85 -23.71 12.30
CA PHE A 114 -2.01 -22.89 11.93
C PHE A 114 -2.09 -22.59 10.42
N ILE A 115 -1.13 -23.05 9.61
CA ILE A 115 -1.12 -22.80 8.16
C ILE A 115 -2.42 -23.29 7.52
N LEU A 116 -2.79 -24.56 7.75
CA LEU A 116 -4.00 -25.13 7.18
C LEU A 116 -5.26 -24.43 7.70
N TYR A 117 -5.28 -24.11 9.00
CA TYR A 117 -6.39 -23.38 9.62
C TYR A 117 -6.65 -22.04 8.95
N TYR A 118 -5.61 -21.30 8.53
CA TYR A 118 -5.77 -20.03 7.83
C TYR A 118 -5.91 -20.15 6.31
N MET A 119 -5.25 -21.14 5.68
CA MET A 119 -5.30 -21.33 4.24
C MET A 119 -6.63 -21.89 3.77
N ILE A 120 -7.21 -22.86 4.48
CA ILE A 120 -8.47 -23.49 4.08
C ILE A 120 -9.60 -22.45 3.88
N PRO A 121 -9.88 -21.54 4.85
CA PRO A 121 -10.90 -20.51 4.64
C PRO A 121 -10.64 -19.60 3.45
N ILE A 122 -9.36 -19.26 3.19
CA ILE A 122 -8.97 -18.39 2.06
C ILE A 122 -9.19 -19.12 0.74
N LEU A 123 -8.77 -20.39 0.66
CA LEU A 123 -8.91 -21.22 -0.54
C LEU A 123 -10.39 -21.54 -0.84
N CYS A 124 -11.20 -21.76 0.20
CA CYS A 124 -12.62 -22.03 0.11
C CYS A 124 -13.48 -20.76 -0.07
N LYS A 125 -12.91 -19.56 0.12
CA LYS A 125 -13.65 -18.31 -0.06
C LYS A 125 -14.14 -18.21 -1.51
N ARG A 126 -15.38 -17.78 -1.71
CA ARG A 126 -15.87 -17.47 -3.06
C ARG A 126 -15.22 -16.19 -3.56
N ARG A 127 -15.06 -16.08 -4.88
CA ARG A 127 -14.57 -14.85 -5.50
C ARG A 127 -15.62 -13.76 -5.34
N ASP A 128 -15.19 -12.57 -4.95
CA ASP A 128 -16.07 -11.41 -4.91
C ASP A 128 -16.44 -10.98 -6.34
N LYS A 129 -17.72 -10.75 -6.57
CA LYS A 129 -18.26 -10.35 -7.88
C LYS A 129 -18.80 -8.93 -7.80
N SER A 130 -18.16 -8.05 -8.54
CA SER A 130 -18.51 -6.64 -8.73
C SER A 130 -17.89 -6.11 -10.03
N SER A 131 -18.29 -4.92 -10.44
CA SER A 131 -17.76 -4.09 -11.52
C SER A 131 -16.27 -3.78 -11.39
N ILE A 132 -15.71 -3.87 -10.18
CA ILE A 132 -14.29 -3.62 -9.92
C ILE A 132 -13.49 -4.90 -9.63
N THR A 133 -14.14 -6.02 -9.35
CA THR A 133 -13.48 -7.30 -9.05
C THR A 133 -13.67 -8.31 -10.17
N ASN A 134 -12.61 -9.05 -10.50
CA ASN A 134 -12.64 -10.07 -11.56
C ASN A 134 -13.02 -9.55 -12.95
N VAL A 135 -12.71 -8.27 -13.23
CA VAL A 135 -12.83 -7.67 -14.57
C VAL A 135 -11.49 -7.72 -15.30
N SER A 136 -11.53 -7.93 -16.61
CA SER A 136 -10.34 -7.79 -17.45
C SER A 136 -9.95 -6.32 -17.53
N LEU A 137 -8.76 -5.99 -17.01
CA LEU A 137 -8.25 -4.63 -17.02
C LEU A 137 -7.61 -4.33 -18.38
N SER A 138 -7.86 -3.13 -18.92
CA SER A 138 -7.25 -2.66 -20.18
C SER A 138 -5.74 -2.44 -20.08
N GLY A 139 -5.21 -2.32 -18.87
CA GLY A 139 -3.83 -1.91 -18.61
C GLY A 139 -3.67 -0.40 -18.49
N GLU A 140 -4.61 0.39 -19.02
CA GLU A 140 -4.65 1.83 -18.82
C GLU A 140 -4.89 2.16 -17.34
N LYS A 141 -4.03 2.98 -16.77
CA LYS A 141 -4.17 3.46 -15.40
C LYS A 141 -4.86 4.80 -15.42
N GLN A 142 -5.78 5.03 -14.49
CA GLN A 142 -6.38 6.33 -14.25
C GLN A 142 -5.94 6.83 -12.89
N PHE A 143 -5.51 8.09 -12.84
CA PHE A 143 -5.11 8.75 -11.61
C PHE A 143 -6.16 9.80 -11.24
N ALA A 144 -6.51 9.84 -9.95
CA ALA A 144 -7.36 10.87 -9.39
C ALA A 144 -6.70 11.38 -8.10
N ILE A 145 -6.46 12.69 -8.05
CA ILE A 145 -5.97 13.36 -6.84
C ILE A 145 -7.20 13.83 -6.05
N GLY A 146 -7.30 13.38 -4.81
CA GLY A 146 -8.42 13.70 -3.93
C GLY A 146 -8.30 15.10 -3.33
N ARG A 147 -9.39 15.55 -2.71
CA ARG A 147 -9.39 16.80 -1.94
C ARG A 147 -8.35 16.73 -0.82
N ARG A 148 -7.75 17.88 -0.52
CA ARG A 148 -6.83 18.01 0.62
C ARG A 148 -7.64 18.00 1.92
N PHE A 149 -7.22 17.17 2.86
CA PHE A 149 -7.80 17.08 4.19
C PHE A 149 -6.84 17.67 5.21
N SER A 150 -7.35 18.47 6.15
CA SER A 150 -6.56 18.97 7.27
C SER A 150 -6.15 17.81 8.17
N LEU A 151 -4.84 17.64 8.37
CA LEU A 151 -4.30 16.65 9.31
C LEU A 151 -4.78 16.92 10.74
N GLU A 152 -5.02 18.17 11.10
CA GLU A 152 -5.53 18.54 12.42
C GLU A 152 -6.96 18.05 12.61
N ASP A 153 -7.82 18.25 11.60
CA ASP A 153 -9.21 17.79 11.63
C ASP A 153 -9.29 16.27 11.63
N MET A 154 -8.44 15.60 10.85
CA MET A 154 -8.33 14.13 10.87
C MET A 154 -7.89 13.62 12.23
N LYS A 155 -6.88 14.25 12.87
CA LYS A 155 -6.43 13.89 14.22
C LYS A 155 -7.54 14.10 15.24
N ARG A 156 -8.24 15.23 15.19
CA ARG A 156 -9.38 15.54 16.07
C ARG A 156 -10.47 14.47 15.93
N SER A 157 -10.92 14.22 14.70
CA SER A 157 -11.96 13.23 14.39
C SER A 157 -11.58 11.82 14.85
N SER A 158 -10.31 11.43 14.67
CA SER A 158 -9.82 10.13 15.13
C SER A 158 -9.86 10.00 16.66
N ARG A 159 -9.55 11.08 17.40
CA ARG A 159 -9.63 11.12 18.87
C ARG A 159 -11.08 11.04 19.35
N ASP A 160 -11.96 11.84 18.75
CA ASP A 160 -13.37 11.91 19.11
C ASP A 160 -14.07 10.54 18.93
N LEU A 161 -13.66 9.79 17.90
CA LEU A 161 -14.16 8.44 17.64
C LEU A 161 -13.39 7.31 18.36
N GLY A 162 -12.30 7.62 19.07
CA GLY A 162 -11.46 6.63 19.76
C GLY A 162 -10.75 5.64 18.82
N VAL A 163 -10.38 6.09 17.61
CA VAL A 163 -9.78 5.27 16.54
C VAL A 163 -8.43 5.84 16.08
N SER A 164 -7.62 5.08 15.33
CA SER A 164 -6.42 5.64 14.70
C SER A 164 -6.75 6.35 13.38
N MET A 165 -5.87 7.24 12.90
CA MET A 165 -6.06 7.91 11.60
C MET A 165 -6.20 6.92 10.44
N ASN A 166 -5.48 5.79 10.48
CA ASN A 166 -5.60 4.76 9.45
C ASN A 166 -6.97 4.06 9.51
N ASP A 167 -7.53 3.86 10.71
CA ASP A 167 -8.87 3.28 10.84
C ASP A 167 -9.95 4.25 10.33
N LEU A 168 -9.77 5.55 10.60
CA LEU A 168 -10.62 6.62 10.06
C LEU A 168 -10.58 6.64 8.53
N ALA A 169 -9.38 6.66 7.93
CA ALA A 169 -9.18 6.67 6.49
C ALA A 169 -9.71 5.39 5.82
N ALA A 170 -9.45 4.22 6.41
CA ALA A 170 -9.94 2.95 5.89
C ALA A 170 -11.46 2.82 5.99
N GLY A 171 -12.07 3.33 7.06
CA GLY A 171 -13.54 3.40 7.18
C GLY A 171 -14.17 4.35 6.15
N ALA A 172 -13.58 5.52 5.95
CA ALA A 172 -14.02 6.48 4.93
C ALA A 172 -13.88 5.89 3.51
N LEU A 173 -12.76 5.22 3.21
CA LEU A 173 -12.55 4.52 1.94
C LEU A 173 -13.58 3.40 1.73
N SER A 174 -13.84 2.59 2.75
CA SER A 174 -14.87 1.54 2.69
C SER A 174 -16.24 2.12 2.36
N ARG A 175 -16.62 3.23 3.02
CA ARG A 175 -17.89 3.91 2.78
C ARG A 175 -17.97 4.51 1.38
N GLY A 176 -16.93 5.22 0.94
CA GLY A 176 -16.89 5.80 -0.41
C GLY A 176 -16.94 4.72 -1.51
N LEU A 177 -16.31 3.57 -1.27
CA LEU A 177 -16.40 2.42 -2.16
C LEU A 177 -17.82 1.82 -2.19
N ALA A 178 -18.49 1.76 -1.03
CA ALA A 178 -19.88 1.32 -0.95
C ALA A 178 -20.83 2.22 -1.74
N GLU A 179 -20.64 3.55 -1.63
CA GLU A 179 -21.42 4.55 -2.38
C GLU A 179 -21.17 4.41 -3.89
N TYR A 180 -19.90 4.33 -4.30
CA TYR A 180 -19.53 4.15 -5.70
C TYR A 180 -20.16 2.90 -6.32
N LEU A 181 -20.09 1.75 -5.65
CA LEU A 181 -20.63 0.49 -6.17
C LEU A 181 -22.18 0.46 -6.18
N ALA A 182 -22.82 1.21 -5.28
CA ALA A 182 -24.26 1.41 -5.30
C ALA A 182 -24.69 2.27 -6.49
N ASP A 183 -23.96 3.35 -6.80
CA ASP A 183 -24.21 4.22 -7.94
C ASP A 183 -24.08 3.47 -9.28
N GLN A 184 -23.12 2.53 -9.37
CA GLN A 184 -22.96 1.65 -10.53
C GLN A 184 -24.06 0.58 -10.66
N LYS A 185 -25.04 0.53 -9.73
CA LYS A 185 -26.10 -0.50 -9.63
C LYS A 185 -25.57 -1.93 -9.54
N ASP A 186 -24.35 -2.08 -9.05
CA ASP A 186 -23.55 -3.27 -9.21
C ASP A 186 -23.52 -4.12 -7.93
N ILE A 187 -23.75 -3.50 -6.77
CA ILE A 187 -23.81 -4.16 -5.48
C ILE A 187 -25.05 -3.75 -4.68
N ASP A 188 -25.75 -4.75 -4.14
CA ASP A 188 -26.71 -4.56 -3.04
C ASP A 188 -25.95 -4.25 -1.74
N HIS A 189 -26.40 -3.25 -1.00
CA HIS A 189 -25.82 -2.79 0.28
C HIS A 189 -25.65 -3.90 1.34
N SER A 190 -26.25 -5.07 1.12
CA SER A 190 -26.11 -6.26 1.95
C SER A 190 -24.80 -7.04 1.74
N LYS A 191 -24.05 -6.82 0.65
CA LYS A 191 -22.86 -7.62 0.32
C LYS A 191 -21.62 -7.25 1.13
N THR A 192 -20.75 -8.24 1.29
CA THR A 192 -19.38 -8.06 1.79
C THR A 192 -18.40 -7.96 0.64
N LEU A 193 -17.46 -7.02 0.72
CA LEU A 193 -16.29 -6.98 -0.15
C LEU A 193 -15.05 -7.32 0.67
N THR A 194 -14.21 -8.17 0.14
CA THR A 194 -12.92 -8.51 0.73
C THR A 194 -11.86 -7.58 0.19
N ALA A 195 -11.06 -6.95 1.05
CA ALA A 195 -9.84 -6.29 0.60
C ALA A 195 -8.60 -6.95 1.23
N MET A 196 -7.54 -7.01 0.44
CA MET A 196 -6.19 -7.28 0.95
C MET A 196 -5.61 -6.00 1.52
N VAL A 197 -5.48 -5.94 2.84
CA VAL A 197 -4.86 -4.80 3.52
C VAL A 197 -3.42 -5.16 3.88
N PRO A 198 -2.42 -4.41 3.39
CA PRO A 198 -1.05 -4.61 3.79
C PRO A 198 -0.86 -4.22 5.25
N VAL A 199 -0.23 -5.13 6.00
CA VAL A 199 0.19 -4.94 7.39
C VAL A 199 1.70 -4.99 7.40
N ASN A 200 2.31 -3.87 7.78
CA ASN A 200 3.75 -3.78 7.93
C ASN A 200 4.23 -4.64 9.10
N LEU A 201 5.40 -5.28 8.92
CA LEU A 201 6.02 -6.17 9.89
C LEU A 201 7.42 -5.72 10.30
N ARG A 202 7.83 -4.50 9.93
CA ARG A 202 9.06 -3.89 10.45
C ARG A 202 9.02 -3.79 11.97
N THR A 203 10.09 -4.24 12.61
CA THR A 203 10.23 -4.25 14.09
C THR A 203 11.28 -3.26 14.58
N LYS A 204 12.14 -2.77 13.68
CA LYS A 204 13.20 -1.81 14.01
C LYS A 204 12.68 -0.40 13.80
N LYS A 205 12.92 0.45 14.80
CA LYS A 205 12.70 1.89 14.70
C LYS A 205 13.82 2.51 13.87
N VAL A 206 13.45 3.42 12.97
CA VAL A 206 14.40 4.24 12.21
C VAL A 206 14.62 5.51 13.03
N ARG A 207 15.86 5.76 13.48
CA ARG A 207 16.18 6.95 14.28
C ARG A 207 17.07 7.95 13.55
N LYS A 208 17.83 7.46 12.57
CA LYS A 208 18.77 8.24 11.78
C LYS A 208 18.78 7.76 10.33
N PRO A 209 19.29 8.56 9.38
CA PRO A 209 19.36 8.19 7.97
C PRO A 209 19.99 6.83 7.70
N SER A 210 21.05 6.46 8.44
CA SER A 210 21.74 5.17 8.28
C SER A 210 20.95 3.95 8.77
N ASP A 211 19.83 4.14 9.47
CA ASP A 211 18.93 3.06 9.88
C ASP A 211 17.92 2.68 8.79
N VAL A 212 17.74 3.54 7.77
CA VAL A 212 16.80 3.33 6.67
C VAL A 212 17.23 2.09 5.87
N LYS A 213 16.26 1.22 5.61
CA LYS A 213 16.49 0.00 4.83
C LYS A 213 15.40 -0.15 3.80
N LEU A 214 15.81 0.00 2.54
CA LEU A 214 14.97 -0.31 1.39
C LEU A 214 14.72 -1.82 1.38
N GLN A 215 13.48 -2.19 1.71
CA GLN A 215 13.05 -3.58 1.78
C GLN A 215 11.53 -3.66 1.61
N ASN A 216 11.08 -4.84 1.23
CA ASN A 216 9.67 -5.23 1.26
C ASN A 216 9.42 -6.07 2.50
N ASN A 217 8.79 -5.49 3.53
CA ASN A 217 8.54 -6.20 4.79
C ASN A 217 7.12 -5.97 5.32
N PHE A 218 6.15 -6.43 4.54
CA PHE A 218 4.74 -6.44 4.88
C PHE A 218 4.13 -7.81 4.57
N THR A 219 2.96 -8.06 5.15
CA THR A 219 2.10 -9.19 4.79
C THR A 219 0.71 -8.67 4.45
N LEU A 220 -0.04 -9.43 3.65
CA LEU A 220 -1.42 -9.09 3.31
C LEU A 220 -2.38 -9.83 4.25
N VAL A 221 -3.31 -9.09 4.85
CA VAL A 221 -4.43 -9.68 5.58
C VAL A 221 -5.72 -9.38 4.84
N LEU A 222 -6.55 -10.42 4.67
CA LEU A 222 -7.90 -10.25 4.14
C LEU A 222 -8.81 -9.70 5.23
N LEU A 223 -9.52 -8.62 4.90
CA LEU A 223 -10.56 -7.98 5.71
C LEU A 223 -11.86 -7.89 4.93
N ASP A 224 -12.97 -8.18 5.59
CA ASP A 224 -14.30 -8.14 5.00
C ASP A 224 -15.00 -6.84 5.37
N PHE A 225 -15.28 -5.99 4.40
CA PHE A 225 -16.04 -4.75 4.49
C PHE A 225 -17.51 -5.04 4.17
N LYS A 226 -18.47 -4.36 4.80
CA LYS A 226 -19.92 -4.59 4.60
C LYS A 226 -20.52 -3.29 4.12
N MET A 227 -21.22 -3.36 3.01
CA MET A 227 -21.54 -2.17 2.23
C MET A 227 -22.89 -1.53 2.61
N GLY A 228 -23.17 -1.26 3.89
CA GLY A 228 -24.49 -0.74 4.27
C GLY A 228 -24.60 -0.09 5.64
N GLN A 229 -23.49 0.26 6.26
CA GLN A 229 -23.46 0.88 7.59
C GLN A 229 -23.27 2.39 7.49
N THR A 230 -23.59 3.09 8.58
CA THR A 230 -23.23 4.51 8.74
C THR A 230 -21.70 4.65 8.70
N LEU A 231 -21.19 5.84 8.32
CA LEU A 231 -19.75 6.10 8.30
C LEU A 231 -19.09 5.80 9.66
N GLU A 232 -19.72 6.22 10.76
CA GLU A 232 -19.21 6.01 12.11
C GLU A 232 -19.15 4.52 12.48
N ASP A 233 -20.20 3.76 12.16
CA ASP A 233 -20.24 2.31 12.42
C ASP A 233 -19.18 1.57 11.62
N GLU A 234 -18.98 1.96 10.36
CA GLU A 234 -17.97 1.37 9.48
C GLU A 234 -16.57 1.64 10.00
N ILE A 235 -16.26 2.87 10.42
CA ILE A 235 -14.98 3.22 11.07
C ILE A 235 -14.74 2.39 12.33
N LYS A 236 -15.74 2.31 13.23
CA LYS A 236 -15.63 1.51 14.47
C LYS A 236 -15.46 0.03 14.17
N ARG A 237 -16.10 -0.48 13.13
CA ARG A 237 -15.96 -1.87 12.69
C ARG A 237 -14.58 -2.14 12.10
N VAL A 238 -14.07 -1.28 11.24
CA VAL A 238 -12.70 -1.39 10.70
C VAL A 238 -11.68 -1.38 11.83
N ASN A 239 -11.80 -0.47 12.81
CA ASN A 239 -10.95 -0.46 13.99
C ASN A 239 -10.98 -1.81 14.74
N ARG A 240 -12.16 -2.38 14.99
CA ARG A 240 -12.29 -3.71 15.64
C ARG A 240 -11.63 -4.82 14.82
N LEU A 241 -11.84 -4.84 13.51
CA LEU A 241 -11.23 -5.82 12.61
C LEU A 241 -9.71 -5.69 12.57
N MET A 242 -9.20 -4.45 12.47
CA MET A 242 -7.76 -4.16 12.46
C MET A 242 -7.09 -4.51 13.78
N LYS A 243 -7.70 -4.17 14.93
CA LYS A 243 -7.21 -4.58 16.25
C LYS A 243 -7.12 -6.09 16.36
N LYS A 244 -8.19 -6.81 15.98
CA LYS A 244 -8.23 -8.28 15.99
C LYS A 244 -7.18 -8.88 15.05
N ALA A 245 -7.03 -8.34 13.85
CA ALA A 245 -6.04 -8.79 12.88
C ALA A 245 -4.61 -8.60 13.41
N ARG A 246 -4.28 -7.40 13.92
CA ARG A 246 -2.96 -7.08 14.49
C ARG A 246 -2.62 -7.88 15.74
N SER A 247 -3.58 -8.15 16.62
CA SER A 247 -3.36 -8.92 17.85
C SER A 247 -3.36 -10.44 17.64
N SER A 248 -3.83 -10.91 16.49
CA SER A 248 -3.88 -12.33 16.16
C SER A 248 -2.53 -12.84 15.65
N ILE A 249 -2.34 -14.17 15.66
CA ILE A 249 -1.20 -14.82 14.99
C ILE A 249 -1.28 -14.74 13.45
N LYS A 250 -2.43 -14.31 12.90
CA LYS A 250 -2.72 -14.27 11.46
C LYS A 250 -1.63 -13.57 10.64
N PRO A 251 -1.16 -12.34 10.95
CA PRO A 251 -0.14 -11.66 10.14
C PRO A 251 1.20 -12.41 10.12
N LEU A 252 1.56 -13.05 11.23
CA LEU A 252 2.81 -13.81 11.31
C LEU A 252 2.71 -15.13 10.55
N THR A 253 1.57 -15.82 10.66
CA THR A 253 1.34 -17.04 9.87
C THR A 253 1.26 -16.73 8.38
N THR A 254 0.58 -15.65 7.96
CA THR A 254 0.55 -15.24 6.55
C THR A 254 1.92 -14.84 6.04
N MET A 255 2.74 -14.16 6.85
CA MET A 255 4.14 -13.88 6.49
C MET A 255 4.95 -15.16 6.36
N PHE A 256 4.82 -16.10 7.29
CA PHE A 256 5.53 -17.38 7.23
C PHE A 256 5.16 -18.16 5.97
N ILE A 257 3.87 -18.23 5.64
CA ILE A 257 3.37 -18.83 4.39
C ILE A 257 3.96 -18.10 3.18
N GLN A 258 3.91 -16.76 3.14
CA GLN A 258 4.45 -15.95 2.05
C GLN A 258 5.94 -16.22 1.85
N GLN A 259 6.73 -16.28 2.92
CA GLN A 259 8.17 -16.58 2.86
C GLN A 259 8.44 -18.01 2.38
N LEU A 260 7.64 -18.98 2.80
CA LEU A 260 7.77 -20.36 2.31
C LEU A 260 7.48 -20.44 0.80
N ILE A 261 6.40 -19.78 0.36
CA ILE A 261 6.01 -19.73 -1.06
C ILE A 261 7.14 -19.09 -1.88
N ILE A 262 7.60 -17.89 -1.50
CA ILE A 262 8.61 -17.14 -2.26
C ILE A 262 9.95 -17.89 -2.29
N ARG A 263 10.35 -18.53 -1.18
CA ARG A 263 11.68 -19.14 -1.05
C ARG A 263 11.78 -20.55 -1.62
N PHE A 264 10.70 -21.33 -1.55
CA PHE A 264 10.76 -22.77 -1.85
C PHE A 264 9.83 -23.24 -2.96
N LEU A 265 8.76 -22.51 -3.30
CA LEU A 265 7.86 -22.96 -4.35
C LEU A 265 8.33 -22.48 -5.73
N PRO A 266 8.42 -23.39 -6.72
CA PRO A 266 8.70 -23.01 -8.11
C PRO A 266 7.66 -22.05 -8.69
N LEU A 267 8.09 -21.19 -9.62
CA LEU A 267 7.26 -20.16 -10.21
C LEU A 267 5.97 -20.69 -10.86
N PHE A 268 6.02 -21.89 -11.47
CA PHE A 268 4.86 -22.51 -12.11
C PHE A 268 3.77 -22.96 -11.11
N ILE A 269 4.09 -23.10 -9.82
CA ILE A 269 3.12 -23.36 -8.73
C ILE A 269 2.70 -22.04 -8.10
N THR A 270 3.66 -21.18 -7.81
CA THR A 270 3.44 -19.91 -7.11
C THR A 270 2.53 -18.98 -7.89
N LYS A 271 2.72 -18.83 -9.21
CA LYS A 271 1.93 -17.90 -10.03
C LYS A 271 0.43 -18.27 -10.06
N PRO A 272 0.01 -19.50 -10.42
CA PRO A 272 -1.41 -19.87 -10.37
C PRO A 272 -2.04 -19.76 -8.97
N LEU A 273 -1.28 -20.09 -7.92
CA LEU A 273 -1.74 -19.97 -6.54
C LEU A 273 -1.97 -18.50 -6.14
N MET A 274 -1.05 -17.61 -6.51
CA MET A 274 -1.18 -16.17 -6.29
C MET A 274 -2.36 -15.62 -7.08
N ASP A 275 -2.51 -15.96 -8.37
CA ASP A 275 -3.63 -15.52 -9.20
C ASP A 275 -4.98 -16.00 -8.63
N TYR A 276 -5.03 -17.24 -8.12
CA TYR A 276 -6.24 -17.80 -7.50
C TYR A 276 -6.63 -17.09 -6.21
N THR A 277 -5.65 -16.79 -5.34
CA THR A 277 -5.89 -16.11 -4.06
C THR A 277 -6.15 -14.61 -4.25
N ALA A 278 -5.50 -13.96 -5.22
CA ALA A 278 -5.75 -12.57 -5.61
C ALA A 278 -7.17 -12.39 -6.14
N GLY A 279 -7.70 -13.32 -6.95
CA GLY A 279 -9.08 -13.24 -7.44
C GLY A 279 -10.17 -13.43 -6.38
N LYS A 280 -9.81 -13.67 -5.11
CA LYS A 280 -10.77 -13.76 -3.98
C LYS A 280 -11.19 -12.39 -3.45
N CYS A 281 -10.46 -11.33 -3.78
CA CYS A 281 -10.74 -9.95 -3.44
C CYS A 281 -10.82 -9.09 -4.70
#